data_AF-A0A0N0U7Z1-F1
#
_entry.id   AF-A0A0N0U7Z1-F1
#
_cell.length_a   1.000
_cell.length_b   1.000
_cell.length_c   1.000
_cell.angle_alpha   90.00
_cell.angle_beta   90.00
_cell.angle_gamma   90.00
#
_symmetry.space_group_name_H-M   'P 1'
#
loop_
_entity.id
_entity.type
_entity.pdbx_description
1 polymer ?
#
loop_
_entity_poly.entity_id
_entity_poly.type
_entity_poly.pdbx_seq_one_letter_code
_entity_poly.pdbx_strand_id
1 'polypeptide(L)'
;MTRKEALPVLSLLHLLIFCAAIFERNAFASVEINGSATGKKGIEGCVECGDYRCPGNSEKCLLGSVLDPCECCTNGICARLDGESCWNSSIPGLPSRHRNDGQCARNYECRLRTDLREQDEPQAICVCMEQTPACGNDNKTYTTPCALHEEAMRRKSSSFLTLQHLGPCQSRPWILSPLEDVLSVFGQRLALNCEAKGFPVPEIFWEFHAADGRTVLKLPGEAQGATVHSSVGPEPFMRTSWMQLSRVTKEYTGMYHCIAKNSWGEASMCIVLLETKLPMYLELSPLPQNSKLPRLGFRTTGGGGNEAITTNNISDRYCHPSSGGGGGGGLKMN
;
A
#
# COMPACT_ATOMS: atom_id res chain seq x y z
N MET A 1 40.76 39.35 -73.94
CA MET A 1 39.55 39.72 -74.69
C MET A 1 38.36 39.36 -73.83
N THR A 2 37.78 40.38 -73.19
CA THR A 2 36.35 40.76 -73.26
C THR A 2 35.46 40.00 -72.28
N ARG A 3 34.60 40.60 -71.46
CA ARG A 3 34.28 42.00 -71.09
C ARG A 3 33.32 41.88 -69.89
N LYS A 4 33.40 42.82 -68.95
CA LYS A 4 32.47 43.01 -67.81
C LYS A 4 31.05 43.34 -68.29
N GLU A 5 30.04 43.10 -67.43
CA GLU A 5 28.83 43.92 -67.10
C GLU A 5 28.05 43.07 -66.05
N ALA A 6 27.79 43.37 -64.77
CA ALA A 6 27.43 44.56 -63.99
C ALA A 6 26.03 45.13 -64.30
N LEU A 7 25.05 44.81 -63.44
CA LEU A 7 23.71 45.44 -63.32
C LEU A 7 23.30 45.40 -61.82
N PRO A 8 22.50 46.36 -61.32
CA PRO A 8 22.98 47.26 -60.26
C PRO A 8 22.20 47.20 -58.95
N VAL A 9 22.91 47.57 -57.88
CA VAL A 9 22.42 47.84 -56.54
C VAL A 9 21.93 49.30 -56.48
N LEU A 10 20.63 49.47 -56.26
CA LEU A 10 19.93 50.74 -55.97
C LEU A 10 18.82 50.35 -54.97
N SER A 11 18.53 51.00 -53.84
CA SER A 11 19.04 52.22 -53.21
C SER A 11 18.50 52.13 -51.77
N LEU A 12 19.39 52.04 -50.78
CA LEU A 12 19.05 51.88 -49.37
C LEU A 12 19.58 53.10 -48.61
N LEU A 13 19.25 54.32 -49.04
CA LEU A 13 19.65 55.55 -48.36
C LEU A 13 18.92 56.79 -48.89
N HIS A 14 17.61 56.95 -48.62
CA HIS A 14 16.91 58.24 -48.74
C HIS A 14 15.59 58.25 -47.96
N LEU A 15 15.62 57.98 -46.65
CA LEU A 15 14.48 58.29 -45.77
C LEU A 15 14.88 58.55 -44.32
N LEU A 16 16.03 59.20 -44.14
CA LEU A 16 16.36 59.89 -42.89
C LEU A 16 16.92 61.26 -43.26
N ILE A 17 16.40 62.29 -42.58
CA ILE A 17 16.84 63.70 -42.57
C ILE A 17 16.16 64.59 -43.64
N PHE A 18 14.98 65.09 -43.28
CA PHE A 18 14.41 66.45 -43.51
C PHE A 18 12.92 66.33 -43.15
N CYS A 19 12.52 66.47 -41.88
CA CYS A 19 12.16 67.78 -41.37
C CYS A 19 12.11 67.72 -39.83
N ALA A 20 13.17 68.20 -39.18
CA ALA A 20 13.04 68.75 -37.85
C ALA A 20 12.73 70.25 -37.98
N ALA A 21 11.87 70.73 -37.08
CA ALA A 21 11.50 72.13 -36.83
C ALA A 21 10.39 72.73 -37.69
N ILE A 22 9.13 72.60 -37.25
CA ILE A 22 8.33 73.78 -36.86
C ILE A 22 7.65 73.47 -35.52
N PHE A 23 7.91 74.39 -34.60
CA PHE A 23 7.46 74.48 -33.21
C PHE A 23 6.10 75.20 -33.19
N GLU A 24 5.13 74.68 -32.42
CA GLU A 24 4.21 75.39 -31.51
C GLU A 24 2.77 74.83 -31.46
N ARG A 25 2.42 74.43 -30.23
CA ARG A 25 1.15 74.63 -29.52
C ARG A 25 -0.13 74.20 -30.24
N ASN A 26 -0.69 73.06 -29.81
CA ASN A 26 -2.05 73.05 -29.25
C ASN A 26 -2.26 71.83 -28.36
N ALA A 27 -2.89 72.08 -27.22
CA ALA A 27 -3.09 71.15 -26.11
C ALA A 27 -3.90 69.92 -26.51
N PHE A 28 -3.32 68.73 -26.36
CA PHE A 28 -4.10 67.51 -26.22
C PHE A 28 -4.57 67.43 -24.76
N ALA A 29 -5.87 67.55 -24.57
CA ALA A 29 -6.52 67.21 -23.32
C ALA A 29 -6.11 65.79 -22.92
N SER A 30 -5.46 65.65 -21.76
CA SER A 30 -5.33 64.39 -21.08
C SER A 30 -6.75 63.92 -20.75
N VAL A 31 -7.25 62.96 -21.54
CA VAL A 31 -8.33 62.10 -21.07
C VAL A 31 -7.73 61.32 -19.91
N GLU A 32 -7.99 61.78 -18.70
CA GLU A 32 -7.95 60.92 -17.52
C GLU A 32 -8.99 59.83 -17.80
N ILE A 33 -8.53 58.69 -18.33
CA ILE A 33 -9.22 57.45 -18.09
C ILE A 33 -9.04 57.23 -16.60
N ASN A 34 -10.00 57.75 -15.82
CA ASN A 34 -10.37 57.16 -14.56
C ASN A 34 -10.70 55.71 -14.90
N GLY A 35 -9.67 54.87 -14.88
CA GLY A 35 -9.80 53.44 -14.80
C GLY A 35 -10.53 53.19 -13.51
N SER A 36 -11.86 53.26 -13.58
CA SER A 36 -12.73 52.57 -12.64
C SER A 36 -12.13 51.18 -12.56
N ALA A 37 -11.53 50.88 -11.41
CA ALA A 37 -11.27 49.52 -11.03
C ALA A 37 -12.64 48.84 -11.06
N THR A 38 -12.99 48.28 -12.22
CA THR A 38 -14.01 47.26 -12.33
C THR A 38 -13.43 46.13 -11.52
N GLY A 39 -13.75 46.11 -10.22
CA GLY A 39 -13.45 44.98 -9.37
C GLY A 39 -13.97 43.76 -10.11
N LYS A 40 -13.06 42.88 -10.54
CA LYS A 40 -13.46 41.58 -11.06
C LYS A 40 -14.38 41.01 -9.99
N LYS A 41 -15.66 40.81 -10.32
CA LYS A 41 -16.60 40.13 -9.43
C LYS A 41 -15.94 38.80 -9.08
N GLY A 42 -15.54 38.63 -7.81
CA GLY A 42 -14.80 37.46 -7.37
C GLY A 42 -15.55 36.18 -7.77
N ILE A 43 -14.81 35.14 -8.15
CA ILE A 43 -15.39 33.84 -8.48
C ILE A 43 -16.09 33.31 -7.23
N GLU A 44 -17.35 32.90 -7.37
CA GLU A 44 -18.16 32.45 -6.23
C GLU A 44 -17.49 31.27 -5.51
N GLY A 45 -17.40 31.39 -4.17
CA GLY A 45 -16.73 30.42 -3.30
C GLY A 45 -15.23 30.63 -3.14
N CYS A 46 -14.59 31.48 -3.96
CA CYS A 46 -13.17 31.79 -3.81
C CYS A 46 -12.95 32.79 -2.68
N VAL A 47 -11.89 32.55 -1.90
CA VAL A 47 -11.41 33.51 -0.91
C VAL A 47 -10.69 34.68 -1.58
N GLU A 48 -10.52 35.77 -0.84
CA GLU A 48 -9.79 36.93 -1.34
C GLU A 48 -8.35 36.57 -1.71
N CYS A 49 -7.92 37.11 -2.84
CA CYS A 49 -6.60 36.90 -3.38
C CYS A 49 -5.49 37.49 -2.50
N GLY A 50 -4.38 36.76 -2.40
CA GLY A 50 -3.18 37.28 -1.76
C GLY A 50 -1.94 36.53 -2.24
N ASP A 51 -0.87 37.27 -2.50
CA ASP A 51 0.38 36.75 -3.07
C ASP A 51 0.98 35.60 -2.25
N TYR A 52 0.75 35.60 -0.93
CA TYR A 52 1.20 34.55 0.00
C TYR A 52 0.55 33.17 -0.26
N ARG A 53 -0.57 33.13 -1.01
CA ARG A 53 -1.25 31.89 -1.40
C ARG A 53 -0.64 31.26 -2.65
N CYS A 54 0.12 32.04 -3.42
CA CYS A 54 0.72 31.57 -4.65
C CYS A 54 2.10 30.97 -4.39
N PRO A 55 2.44 29.85 -5.05
CA PRO A 55 3.78 29.28 -4.94
C PRO A 55 4.81 30.25 -5.51
N GLY A 56 5.82 30.61 -4.71
CA GLY A 56 6.85 31.57 -5.14
C GLY A 56 7.72 31.10 -6.33
N ASN A 57 7.83 29.78 -6.55
CA ASN A 57 8.41 29.19 -7.76
C ASN A 57 7.67 27.88 -8.07
N SER A 58 7.15 27.74 -9.29
CA SER A 58 6.44 26.54 -9.77
C SER A 58 7.31 25.27 -9.78
N GLU A 59 8.63 25.39 -9.88
CA GLU A 59 9.58 24.26 -9.81
C GLU A 59 9.63 23.62 -8.42
N LYS A 60 9.08 24.27 -7.39
CA LYS A 60 8.99 23.72 -6.04
C LYS A 60 7.80 22.77 -5.87
N CYS A 61 6.84 22.78 -6.80
CA CYS A 61 5.70 21.89 -6.75
C CYS A 61 6.15 20.47 -7.14
N LEU A 62 5.97 19.50 -6.24
CA LEU A 62 6.50 18.15 -6.40
C LEU A 62 6.10 17.49 -7.74
N LEU A 63 4.82 17.58 -8.09
CA LEU A 63 4.26 17.06 -9.35
C LEU A 63 3.84 18.19 -10.31
N GLY A 64 4.52 19.34 -10.22
CA GLY A 64 4.24 20.52 -11.04
C GLY A 64 3.03 21.33 -10.59
N SER A 65 2.73 22.39 -11.34
CA SER A 65 1.61 23.30 -11.09
C SER A 65 0.39 22.97 -11.97
N VAL A 66 -0.77 23.36 -11.47
CA VAL A 66 -2.08 23.29 -12.13
C VAL A 66 -2.71 24.67 -12.17
N LEU A 67 -3.72 24.84 -13.02
CA LEU A 67 -4.49 26.09 -13.07
C LEU A 67 -5.15 26.35 -11.71
N ASP A 68 -5.16 27.62 -11.31
CA ASP A 68 -5.86 28.05 -10.11
C ASP A 68 -7.37 28.22 -10.42
N PRO A 69 -8.28 27.42 -9.82
CA PRO A 69 -9.72 27.56 -10.03
C PRO A 69 -10.30 28.92 -9.63
N CYS A 70 -9.56 29.68 -8.80
CA CYS A 70 -9.93 31.01 -8.35
C CYS A 70 -9.25 32.13 -9.16
N GLU A 71 -8.47 31.79 -10.18
CA GLU A 71 -7.74 32.73 -11.05
C GLU A 71 -6.90 33.76 -10.29
N CYS A 72 -6.40 33.39 -9.11
CA CYS A 72 -5.60 34.23 -8.25
C CYS A 72 -4.13 34.21 -8.66
N CYS A 73 -3.59 33.01 -8.83
CA CYS A 73 -2.20 32.78 -9.16
C CYS A 73 -2.03 32.61 -10.67
N THR A 74 -1.46 33.63 -11.33
CA THR A 74 -1.24 33.62 -12.79
C THR A 74 -0.31 32.51 -13.27
N ASN A 75 0.62 32.07 -12.41
CA ASN A 75 1.54 30.96 -12.68
C ASN A 75 1.00 29.59 -12.21
N GLY A 76 -0.26 29.55 -11.76
CA GLY A 76 -0.89 28.38 -11.19
C GLY A 76 -0.55 28.13 -9.72
N ILE A 77 -1.13 27.06 -9.19
CA ILE A 77 -0.92 26.55 -7.82
C ILE A 77 -0.31 25.15 -7.88
N CYS A 78 0.31 24.69 -6.80
CA CYS A 78 0.82 23.32 -6.76
C CYS A 78 -0.33 22.31 -6.86
N ALA A 79 -0.11 21.27 -7.66
CA ALA A 79 -1.08 20.20 -7.82
C ALA A 79 -1.23 19.37 -6.53
N ARG A 80 -2.46 18.90 -6.27
CA ARG A 80 -2.80 18.10 -5.09
C ARG A 80 -2.51 16.61 -5.29
N LEU A 81 -2.05 15.95 -4.24
CA LEU A 81 -1.57 14.55 -4.22
C LEU A 81 -2.56 13.61 -3.54
N ASP A 82 -2.24 12.31 -3.47
CA ASP A 82 -3.14 11.28 -2.93
C ASP A 82 -3.66 11.64 -1.53
N GLY A 83 -4.98 11.54 -1.33
CA GLY A 83 -5.65 11.83 -0.07
C GLY A 83 -5.84 13.31 0.26
N GLU A 84 -5.27 14.24 -0.52
CA GLU A 84 -5.47 15.67 -0.31
C GLU A 84 -6.83 16.15 -0.84
N SER A 85 -7.43 17.12 -0.15
CA SER A 85 -8.67 17.76 -0.60
C SER A 85 -8.52 18.39 -1.98
N CYS A 86 -9.57 18.31 -2.80
CA CYS A 86 -9.56 18.81 -4.16
C CYS A 86 -10.92 19.33 -4.60
N TRP A 87 -10.91 20.01 -5.75
CA TRP A 87 -12.12 20.47 -6.41
C TRP A 87 -12.12 20.17 -7.91
N ASN A 88 -13.30 19.83 -8.39
CA ASN A 88 -13.61 19.68 -9.81
C ASN A 88 -15.04 20.13 -10.06
N SER A 89 -15.24 21.02 -11.04
CA SER A 89 -16.56 21.55 -11.43
C SER A 89 -17.54 20.48 -11.88
N SER A 90 -17.05 19.31 -12.30
CA SER A 90 -17.86 18.19 -12.78
C SER A 90 -18.49 17.37 -11.65
N ILE A 91 -18.08 17.59 -10.40
CA ILE A 91 -18.59 16.84 -9.24
C ILE A 91 -19.87 17.54 -8.72
N PRO A 92 -21.06 16.91 -8.86
CA PRO A 92 -22.29 17.51 -8.37
C PRO A 92 -22.34 17.53 -6.85
N GLY A 93 -22.91 18.60 -6.28
CA GLY A 93 -23.11 18.73 -4.84
C GLY A 93 -21.88 19.15 -4.04
N LEU A 94 -20.70 19.26 -4.65
CA LEU A 94 -19.51 19.79 -3.99
C LEU A 94 -19.64 21.32 -3.83
N PRO A 95 -19.61 21.87 -2.60
CA PRO A 95 -19.77 23.32 -2.39
C PRO A 95 -18.73 24.15 -3.14
N SER A 96 -19.11 25.31 -3.67
CA SER A 96 -18.21 26.18 -4.46
C SER A 96 -16.98 26.67 -3.68
N ARG A 97 -17.03 26.67 -2.35
CA ARG A 97 -15.86 27.01 -1.52
C ARG A 97 -14.69 26.03 -1.64
N HIS A 98 -14.94 24.80 -2.09
CA HIS A 98 -13.88 23.82 -2.31
C HIS A 98 -12.99 24.21 -3.49
N ARG A 99 -13.35 25.19 -4.34
CA ARG A 99 -12.44 25.77 -5.35
C ARG A 99 -11.06 26.12 -4.78
N ASN A 100 -11.00 26.52 -3.51
CA ASN A 100 -9.77 26.87 -2.80
C ASN A 100 -8.89 25.65 -2.43
N ASP A 101 -9.41 24.43 -2.52
CA ASP A 101 -8.66 23.19 -2.24
C ASP A 101 -7.68 22.86 -3.38
N GLY A 102 -7.95 23.38 -4.59
CA GLY A 102 -7.12 23.23 -5.77
C GLY A 102 -7.46 22.00 -6.62
N GLN A 103 -6.60 21.70 -7.60
CA GLN A 103 -6.79 20.60 -8.54
C GLN A 103 -5.74 19.51 -8.31
N CYS A 104 -6.14 18.26 -8.57
CA CYS A 104 -5.25 17.12 -8.47
C CYS A 104 -4.11 17.17 -9.50
N ALA A 105 -2.99 16.53 -9.16
CA ALA A 105 -1.90 16.28 -10.08
C ALA A 105 -2.33 15.39 -11.25
N ARG A 106 -1.51 15.39 -12.31
CA ARG A 106 -1.73 14.50 -13.46
C ARG A 106 -1.73 13.03 -13.00
N ASN A 107 -2.65 12.24 -13.56
CA ASN A 107 -2.92 10.84 -13.19
C ASN A 107 -3.61 10.64 -11.83
N TYR A 108 -4.11 11.71 -11.22
CA TYR A 108 -5.00 11.65 -10.07
C TYR A 108 -6.37 12.16 -10.48
N GLU A 109 -7.41 11.51 -9.95
CA GLU A 109 -8.79 11.91 -10.13
C GLU A 109 -9.32 12.50 -8.83
N CYS A 110 -9.99 13.65 -8.93
CA CYS A 110 -10.72 14.22 -7.80
C CYS A 110 -12.02 13.44 -7.62
N ARG A 111 -12.17 12.70 -6.52
CA ARG A 111 -13.33 11.84 -6.24
C ARG A 111 -14.00 12.21 -4.92
N LEU A 112 -15.32 12.10 -4.87
CA LEU A 112 -16.07 12.28 -3.62
C LEU A 112 -15.65 11.22 -2.60
N ARG A 113 -15.52 11.67 -1.36
CA ARG A 113 -15.34 10.81 -0.20
C ARG A 113 -16.60 9.98 0.04
N THR A 114 -16.43 8.69 0.26
CA THR A 114 -17.53 7.75 0.55
C THR A 114 -17.62 7.38 2.03
N ASP A 115 -16.68 7.87 2.85
CA ASP A 115 -16.61 7.61 4.29
C ASP A 115 -17.35 8.64 5.14
N LEU A 116 -17.91 9.68 4.51
CA LEU A 116 -18.74 10.70 5.15
C LEU A 116 -20.20 10.25 5.23
N ARG A 117 -20.91 10.68 6.27
CA ARG A 117 -22.34 10.44 6.41
C ARG A 117 -23.11 11.33 5.44
N GLU A 118 -24.33 10.95 5.09
CA GLU A 118 -25.18 11.73 4.18
C GLU A 118 -25.51 13.14 4.69
N GLN A 119 -25.49 13.35 6.01
CA GLN A 119 -25.71 14.67 6.63
C GLN A 119 -24.44 15.53 6.66
N ASP A 120 -23.29 14.90 6.50
CA ASP A 120 -22.02 15.61 6.46
C ASP A 120 -21.91 16.31 5.10
N GLU A 121 -21.20 17.42 5.09
CA GLU A 121 -20.99 18.13 3.84
C GLU A 121 -20.10 17.31 2.88
N PRO A 122 -20.48 17.19 1.59
CA PRO A 122 -19.68 16.50 0.60
C PRO A 122 -18.27 17.07 0.49
N GLN A 123 -17.27 16.19 0.51
CA GLN A 123 -15.86 16.53 0.29
C GLN A 123 -15.29 15.64 -0.80
N ALA A 124 -14.28 16.12 -1.50
CA ALA A 124 -13.56 15.35 -2.51
C ALA A 124 -12.05 15.31 -2.19
N ILE A 125 -11.42 14.20 -2.54
CA ILE A 125 -9.99 13.98 -2.39
C ILE A 125 -9.38 13.50 -3.71
N CYS A 126 -8.10 13.79 -3.89
CA CYS A 126 -7.34 13.25 -5.01
C CYS A 126 -7.03 11.78 -4.75
N VAL A 127 -7.32 10.95 -5.75
CA VAL A 127 -7.07 9.51 -5.72
C VAL A 127 -6.32 9.13 -6.98
N CYS A 128 -5.24 8.36 -6.87
CA CYS A 128 -4.54 7.86 -8.05
C CYS A 128 -5.50 7.14 -9.02
N MET A 129 -5.41 7.43 -10.32
CA MET A 129 -6.30 6.81 -11.32
C MET A 129 -6.06 5.29 -11.44
N GLU A 130 -4.83 4.84 -11.20
CA GLU A 130 -4.44 3.43 -11.20
C GLU A 130 -4.17 2.95 -9.78
N GLN A 131 -4.99 2.02 -9.29
CA GLN A 131 -4.92 1.49 -7.92
C GLN A 131 -4.07 0.22 -7.81
N THR A 132 -3.65 -0.35 -8.94
CA THR A 132 -2.77 -1.52 -8.96
C THR A 132 -1.41 -1.16 -8.36
N PRO A 133 -0.84 -1.98 -7.46
CA PRO A 133 0.53 -1.77 -6.96
C PRO A 133 1.54 -1.64 -8.10
N ALA A 134 2.69 -1.05 -7.82
CA ALA A 134 3.75 -0.84 -8.81
C ALA A 134 5.09 -1.35 -8.29
N CYS A 135 5.79 -2.16 -9.08
CA CYS A 135 7.16 -2.55 -8.78
C CYS A 135 8.12 -1.54 -9.39
N GLY A 136 8.94 -0.89 -8.56
CA GLY A 136 10.01 -0.02 -9.00
C GLY A 136 11.25 -0.79 -9.44
N ASN A 137 12.10 -0.16 -10.26
CA ASN A 137 13.42 -0.69 -10.60
C ASN A 137 14.38 -0.79 -9.41
N ASP A 138 14.00 -0.26 -8.24
CA ASP A 138 14.65 -0.49 -6.95
C ASP A 138 14.13 -1.75 -6.22
N ASN A 139 13.35 -2.57 -6.92
CA ASN A 139 12.75 -3.81 -6.42
C ASN A 139 11.86 -3.60 -5.19
N LYS A 140 11.31 -2.39 -5.04
CA LYS A 140 10.35 -2.02 -4.01
C LYS A 140 8.94 -1.94 -4.59
N THR A 141 7.99 -2.54 -3.89
CA THR A 141 6.57 -2.39 -4.19
C THR A 141 6.04 -1.06 -3.65
N TYR A 142 5.42 -0.28 -4.52
CA TYR A 142 4.68 0.92 -4.21
C TYR A 142 3.18 0.62 -4.24
N THR A 143 2.41 1.30 -3.39
CA THR A 143 0.96 1.09 -3.25
C THR A 143 0.20 1.38 -4.54
N THR A 144 0.62 2.40 -5.30
CA THR A 144 0.09 2.76 -6.62
C THR A 144 1.23 3.27 -7.52
N PRO A 145 1.04 3.38 -8.84
CA PRO A 145 2.04 3.98 -9.72
C PRO A 145 2.25 5.47 -9.45
N CYS A 146 1.23 6.16 -8.92
CA CYS A 146 1.35 7.56 -8.51
C CYS A 146 2.31 7.71 -7.32
N ALA A 147 2.24 6.81 -6.32
CA ALA A 147 3.18 6.81 -5.20
C ALA A 147 4.63 6.55 -5.65
N LEU A 148 4.84 5.67 -6.64
CA LEU A 148 6.15 5.47 -7.27
C LEU A 148 6.63 6.76 -7.96
N HIS A 149 5.76 7.43 -8.71
CA HIS A 149 6.09 8.66 -9.40
C HIS A 149 6.45 9.80 -8.42
N GLU A 150 5.67 9.98 -7.35
CA GLU A 150 5.98 10.95 -6.31
C GLU A 150 7.36 10.72 -5.70
N GLU A 151 7.67 9.47 -5.34
CA GLU A 151 8.97 9.11 -4.79
C GLU A 151 10.10 9.37 -5.81
N ALA A 152 9.86 9.09 -7.09
CA ALA A 152 10.82 9.38 -8.15
C ALA A 152 11.10 10.89 -8.27
N MET A 153 10.08 11.73 -8.13
CA MET A 153 10.22 13.19 -8.15
C MET A 153 10.87 13.74 -6.88
N ARG A 154 10.69 13.09 -5.72
CA ARG A 154 11.38 13.45 -4.46
C ARG A 154 12.87 13.15 -4.54
N ARG A 155 13.27 12.08 -5.22
CA ARG A 155 14.68 11.74 -5.47
C ARG A 155 15.27 12.74 -6.46
N LYS A 156 15.95 13.78 -5.96
CA LYS A 156 16.65 14.82 -6.76
C LYS A 156 17.82 14.24 -7.58
N SER A 157 17.52 13.49 -8.63
CA SER A 157 18.42 12.95 -9.65
C SER A 157 19.52 11.96 -9.20
N SER A 158 19.58 11.55 -7.93
CA SER A 158 20.62 10.64 -7.43
C SER A 158 20.41 9.17 -7.84
N SER A 159 19.18 8.77 -8.17
CA SER A 159 18.84 7.49 -8.81
C SER A 159 17.52 7.63 -9.56
N PHE A 160 17.49 7.25 -10.84
CA PHE A 160 16.28 7.33 -11.66
C PHE A 160 15.34 6.17 -11.29
N LEU A 161 14.37 6.44 -10.43
CA LEU A 161 13.33 5.49 -10.06
C LEU A 161 12.29 5.42 -11.17
N THR A 162 12.08 4.23 -11.73
CA THR A 162 11.10 3.98 -12.79
C THR A 162 10.20 2.81 -12.46
N LEU A 163 9.02 2.81 -13.08
CA LEU A 163 8.14 1.66 -13.09
C LEU A 163 8.83 0.52 -13.85
N GLN A 164 9.04 -0.62 -13.18
CA GLN A 164 9.50 -1.85 -13.82
C GLN A 164 8.30 -2.62 -14.40
N HIS A 165 7.26 -2.83 -13.59
CA HIS A 165 5.99 -3.40 -14.03
C HIS A 165 4.85 -3.07 -13.03
N LEU A 166 3.61 -3.21 -13.49
CA LEU A 166 2.43 -3.17 -12.60
C LEU A 166 2.34 -4.48 -11.78
N GLY A 167 1.78 -4.38 -10.59
CA GLY A 167 1.79 -5.40 -9.56
C GLY A 167 2.96 -5.23 -8.56
N PRO A 168 2.94 -6.00 -7.46
CA PRO A 168 4.01 -6.01 -6.48
C PRO A 168 5.29 -6.59 -7.08
N CYS A 169 6.44 -6.24 -6.51
CA CYS A 169 7.69 -6.91 -6.84
C CYS A 169 7.65 -8.38 -6.46
N GLN A 170 8.40 -9.17 -7.23
CA GLN A 170 8.45 -10.61 -7.05
C GLN A 170 9.13 -10.98 -5.72
N SER A 171 8.58 -11.96 -5.02
CA SER A 171 9.01 -12.35 -3.68
C SER A 171 8.71 -13.83 -3.42
N ARG A 172 9.49 -14.44 -2.55
CA ARG A 172 9.11 -15.74 -1.99
C ARG A 172 7.79 -15.61 -1.20
N PRO A 173 7.05 -16.71 -0.99
CA PRO A 173 5.84 -16.70 -0.17
C PRO A 173 6.18 -16.44 1.31
N TRP A 174 5.20 -15.97 2.07
CA TRP A 174 5.21 -15.96 3.53
C TRP A 174 3.84 -16.38 4.05
N ILE A 175 3.82 -17.11 5.17
CA ILE A 175 2.59 -17.64 5.78
C ILE A 175 2.08 -16.66 6.85
N LEU A 176 0.76 -16.43 6.85
CA LEU A 176 0.03 -15.48 7.72
C LEU A 176 -0.75 -16.19 8.83
N SER A 177 -1.23 -17.42 8.57
CA SER A 177 -2.05 -18.24 9.49
C SER A 177 -1.26 -18.76 10.70
N PRO A 178 -1.93 -19.09 11.83
CA PRO A 178 -1.32 -19.12 13.15
C PRO A 178 -0.29 -20.23 13.41
N LEU A 179 0.55 -19.91 14.40
CA LEU A 179 1.71 -20.59 14.95
C LEU A 179 1.37 -21.55 16.10
N GLU A 180 0.08 -21.87 16.30
CA GLU A 180 -0.39 -22.56 17.52
C GLU A 180 -0.71 -24.04 17.26
N ASP A 181 -0.21 -24.88 18.17
CA ASP A 181 -0.48 -26.30 18.19
C ASP A 181 -1.96 -26.58 18.48
N VAL A 182 -2.50 -27.60 17.81
CA VAL A 182 -3.91 -27.97 17.95
C VAL A 182 -4.05 -29.15 18.89
N LEU A 183 -4.90 -28.98 19.90
CA LEU A 183 -5.33 -30.05 20.79
C LEU A 183 -6.58 -30.73 20.22
N SER A 184 -6.55 -32.05 20.03
CA SER A 184 -7.74 -32.79 19.57
C SER A 184 -7.92 -34.09 20.34
N VAL A 185 -9.17 -34.52 20.46
CA VAL A 185 -9.53 -35.85 20.99
C VAL A 185 -9.64 -36.84 19.82
N PHE A 186 -9.27 -38.10 20.03
CA PHE A 186 -9.51 -39.15 19.03
C PHE A 186 -10.99 -39.24 18.65
N GLY A 187 -11.24 -39.56 17.38
CA GLY A 187 -12.60 -39.65 16.85
C GLY A 187 -13.18 -38.33 16.36
N GLN A 188 -12.63 -37.18 16.75
CA GLN A 188 -13.09 -35.87 16.30
C GLN A 188 -12.57 -35.52 14.90
N ARG A 189 -13.23 -34.55 14.26
CA ARG A 189 -12.78 -33.96 13.01
C ARG A 189 -11.70 -32.92 13.30
N LEU A 190 -10.64 -32.90 12.49
CA LEU A 190 -9.63 -31.85 12.51
C LEU A 190 -9.85 -30.93 11.32
N ALA A 191 -9.70 -29.62 11.53
CA ALA A 191 -9.65 -28.63 10.45
C ALA A 191 -8.48 -27.69 10.71
N LEU A 192 -7.56 -27.62 9.76
CA LEU A 192 -6.43 -26.70 9.75
C LEU A 192 -6.61 -25.70 8.62
N ASN A 193 -6.23 -24.45 8.83
CA ASN A 193 -6.18 -23.43 7.79
C ASN A 193 -4.73 -22.96 7.62
N CYS A 194 -4.39 -22.66 6.37
CA CYS A 194 -3.13 -22.04 6.02
C CYS A 194 -3.36 -20.89 5.05
N GLU A 195 -2.79 -19.74 5.37
CA GLU A 195 -2.89 -18.53 4.58
C GLU A 195 -1.49 -18.09 4.20
N ALA A 196 -1.25 -17.89 2.92
CA ALA A 196 0.05 -17.46 2.42
C ALA A 196 -0.10 -16.33 1.40
N LYS A 197 0.86 -15.42 1.40
CA LYS A 197 0.93 -14.30 0.47
C LYS A 197 2.29 -14.28 -0.20
N GLY A 198 2.34 -13.81 -1.44
CA GLY A 198 3.57 -13.76 -2.23
C GLY A 198 3.28 -13.40 -3.67
N PHE A 199 4.30 -12.95 -4.40
CA PHE A 199 4.16 -12.67 -5.82
C PHE A 199 5.25 -13.37 -6.65
N PRO A 200 4.89 -14.25 -7.61
CA PRO A 200 3.55 -14.69 -7.97
C PRO A 200 2.78 -15.36 -6.83
N VAL A 201 1.44 -15.38 -6.93
CA VAL A 201 0.55 -15.97 -5.92
C VAL A 201 0.96 -17.41 -5.65
N PRO A 202 1.19 -17.81 -4.38
CA PRO A 202 1.70 -19.14 -4.09
C PRO A 202 0.64 -20.24 -4.26
N GLU A 203 1.10 -21.44 -4.57
CA GLU A 203 0.35 -22.66 -4.37
C GLU A 203 0.62 -23.19 -2.96
N ILE A 204 -0.40 -23.76 -2.32
CA ILE A 204 -0.30 -24.32 -0.96
C ILE A 204 -0.49 -25.83 -1.02
N PHE A 205 0.44 -26.54 -0.39
CA PHE A 205 0.46 -27.99 -0.23
C PHE A 205 0.48 -28.35 1.25
N TRP A 206 0.02 -29.56 1.55
CA TRP A 206 -0.01 -30.11 2.89
C TRP A 206 0.81 -31.40 2.96
N GLU A 207 1.62 -31.54 3.99
CA GLU A 207 2.31 -32.77 4.32
C GLU A 207 2.04 -33.16 5.77
N PHE A 208 1.89 -34.46 6.03
CA PHE A 208 1.84 -35.02 7.36
C PHE A 208 3.14 -35.75 7.66
N HIS A 209 3.76 -35.40 8.78
CA HIS A 209 4.98 -36.00 9.29
C HIS A 209 4.61 -36.74 10.58
N ALA A 210 4.65 -38.07 10.54
CA ALA A 210 4.29 -38.89 11.69
C ALA A 210 5.21 -38.63 12.88
N ALA A 211 4.70 -38.84 14.10
CA ALA A 211 5.48 -38.64 15.33
C ALA A 211 6.76 -39.50 15.42
N ASP A 212 6.87 -40.57 14.64
CA ASP A 212 8.08 -41.40 14.56
C ASP A 212 9.21 -40.77 13.71
N GLY A 213 8.94 -39.66 13.02
CA GLY A 213 9.85 -38.94 12.15
C GLY A 213 10.28 -39.70 10.88
N ARG A 214 9.69 -40.86 10.60
CA ARG A 214 10.06 -41.72 9.45
C ARG A 214 9.06 -41.64 8.32
N THR A 215 7.82 -41.29 8.62
CA THR A 215 6.72 -41.29 7.65
C THR A 215 6.36 -39.86 7.28
N VAL A 216 6.55 -39.50 6.00
CA VAL A 216 6.10 -38.23 5.41
C VAL A 216 5.07 -38.54 4.32
N LEU A 217 3.87 -38.00 4.45
CA LEU A 217 2.75 -38.21 3.53
C LEU A 217 2.30 -36.89 2.94
N LYS A 218 2.17 -36.81 1.61
CA LYS A 218 1.49 -35.69 0.96
C LYS A 218 -0.02 -35.82 1.12
N LEU A 219 -0.69 -34.71 1.42
CA LEU A 219 -2.14 -34.64 1.59
C LEU A 219 -2.78 -33.87 0.41
N PRO A 220 -4.03 -34.21 0.02
CA PRO A 220 -4.91 -35.20 0.62
C PRO A 220 -4.53 -36.65 0.23
N GLY A 221 -4.88 -37.60 1.10
CA GLY A 221 -4.78 -39.02 0.79
C GLY A 221 -6.06 -39.76 1.24
N GLU A 222 -6.55 -40.66 0.38
CA GLU A 222 -7.84 -41.33 0.55
C GLU A 222 -7.87 -42.23 1.78
N ALA A 223 -6.77 -42.93 2.08
CA ALA A 223 -6.63 -43.79 3.24
C ALA A 223 -6.76 -43.03 4.57
N GLN A 224 -6.36 -41.76 4.60
CA GLN A 224 -6.39 -40.91 5.78
C GLN A 224 -7.75 -40.24 5.98
N GLY A 225 -8.65 -40.29 4.99
CA GLY A 225 -9.90 -39.52 5.01
C GLY A 225 -9.64 -38.01 5.09
N ALA A 226 -8.50 -37.57 4.55
CA ALA A 226 -8.08 -36.18 4.50
C ALA A 226 -8.61 -35.51 3.23
N THR A 227 -9.07 -34.27 3.36
CA THR A 227 -9.52 -33.44 2.24
C THR A 227 -8.80 -32.10 2.30
N VAL A 228 -8.52 -31.54 1.12
CA VAL A 228 -7.88 -30.23 1.00
C VAL A 228 -8.72 -29.38 0.06
N HIS A 229 -9.02 -28.16 0.50
CA HIS A 229 -9.68 -27.15 -0.31
C HIS A 229 -8.79 -25.91 -0.35
N SER A 230 -8.63 -25.30 -1.52
CA SER A 230 -7.81 -24.09 -1.67
C SER A 230 -8.58 -23.03 -2.46
N SER A 231 -8.58 -21.80 -1.98
CA SER A 231 -9.20 -20.66 -2.63
C SER A 231 -8.23 -19.49 -2.75
N VAL A 232 -8.58 -18.54 -3.62
CA VAL A 232 -8.00 -17.20 -3.54
C VAL A 232 -8.34 -16.60 -2.17
N GLY A 233 -7.37 -15.95 -1.54
CA GLY A 233 -7.56 -15.31 -0.24
C GLY A 233 -8.38 -14.02 -0.34
N PRO A 234 -8.79 -13.44 0.80
CA PRO A 234 -9.53 -12.17 0.84
C PRO A 234 -8.71 -10.98 0.36
N GLU A 235 -7.37 -11.05 0.47
CA GLU A 235 -6.47 -9.99 0.00
C GLU A 235 -5.83 -10.33 -1.36
N PRO A 236 -5.45 -9.31 -2.16
CA PRO A 236 -4.67 -9.52 -3.37
C PRO A 236 -3.39 -10.32 -3.11
N PHE A 237 -3.06 -11.21 -4.03
CA PHE A 237 -1.86 -12.07 -3.99
C PHE A 237 -1.79 -13.07 -2.84
N MET A 238 -2.94 -13.32 -2.20
CA MET A 238 -3.09 -14.27 -1.12
C MET A 238 -3.72 -15.57 -1.61
N ARG A 239 -3.30 -16.68 -1.03
CA ARG A 239 -3.90 -18.01 -1.17
C ARG A 239 -4.27 -18.52 0.21
N THR A 240 -5.46 -19.12 0.32
CA THR A 240 -5.88 -19.80 1.54
C THR A 240 -6.16 -21.26 1.22
N SER A 241 -5.72 -22.16 2.10
CA SER A 241 -5.96 -23.58 2.01
C SER A 241 -6.47 -24.13 3.34
N TRP A 242 -7.43 -25.03 3.28
CA TRP A 242 -7.99 -25.73 4.42
C TRP A 242 -7.76 -27.21 4.25
N MET A 243 -7.17 -27.84 5.26
CA MET A 243 -7.03 -29.29 5.35
C MET A 243 -7.96 -29.80 6.43
N GLN A 244 -8.75 -30.82 6.10
CA GLN A 244 -9.67 -31.44 7.04
C GLN A 244 -9.41 -32.93 7.12
N LEU A 245 -9.38 -33.45 8.34
CA LEU A 245 -9.34 -34.88 8.62
C LEU A 245 -10.71 -35.32 9.17
N SER A 246 -11.31 -36.32 8.54
CA SER A 246 -12.64 -36.81 8.94
C SER A 246 -12.67 -37.39 10.35
N ARG A 247 -11.55 -37.97 10.81
CA ARG A 247 -11.40 -38.57 12.12
C ARG A 247 -9.94 -38.56 12.56
N VAL A 248 -9.63 -37.95 13.71
CA VAL A 248 -8.31 -38.02 14.34
C VAL A 248 -8.12 -39.41 14.94
N THR A 249 -7.04 -40.07 14.55
CA THR A 249 -6.59 -41.37 15.08
C THR A 249 -5.14 -41.27 15.51
N LYS A 250 -4.66 -42.23 16.31
CA LYS A 250 -3.27 -42.27 16.79
C LYS A 250 -2.24 -42.29 15.65
N GLU A 251 -2.61 -42.91 14.53
CA GLU A 251 -1.75 -43.03 13.34
C GLU A 251 -1.55 -41.68 12.62
N TYR A 252 -2.47 -40.74 12.82
CA TYR A 252 -2.42 -39.39 12.25
C TYR A 252 -2.07 -38.32 13.31
N THR A 253 -1.56 -38.74 14.47
CA THR A 253 -0.93 -37.85 15.43
C THR A 253 0.51 -37.57 14.99
N GLY A 254 0.84 -36.30 14.83
CA GLY A 254 2.13 -35.87 14.28
C GLY A 254 2.11 -34.39 13.91
N MET A 255 2.97 -34.01 12.99
CA MET A 255 3.13 -32.63 12.53
C MET A 255 2.49 -32.46 11.16
N TYR A 256 1.66 -31.45 11.01
CA TYR A 256 1.06 -31.08 9.74
C TYR A 256 1.76 -29.86 9.20
N HIS A 257 2.47 -30.01 8.09
CA HIS A 257 3.14 -28.95 7.39
C HIS A 257 2.21 -28.33 6.35
N CYS A 258 2.01 -27.02 6.44
CA CYS A 258 1.59 -26.21 5.32
C CYS A 258 2.83 -25.71 4.59
N ILE A 259 2.88 -25.88 3.27
CA ILE A 259 3.98 -25.47 2.42
C ILE A 259 3.43 -24.56 1.32
N ALA A 260 3.84 -23.29 1.33
CA ALA A 260 3.49 -22.31 0.32
C ALA A 260 4.66 -22.10 -0.64
N LYS A 261 4.43 -22.28 -1.94
CA LYS A 261 5.48 -22.25 -2.96
C LYS A 261 5.12 -21.37 -4.15
N ASN A 262 6.10 -20.63 -4.64
CA ASN A 262 6.04 -19.97 -5.94
C ASN A 262 7.39 -20.07 -6.68
N SER A 263 7.53 -19.39 -7.83
CA SER A 263 8.77 -19.41 -8.62
C SER A 263 9.97 -18.72 -7.94
N TRP A 264 9.76 -18.02 -6.83
CA TRP A 264 10.78 -17.28 -6.08
C TRP A 264 11.17 -17.95 -4.75
N GLY A 265 10.53 -19.05 -4.41
CA GLY A 265 10.89 -19.87 -3.26
C GLY A 265 9.70 -20.49 -2.57
N GLU A 266 9.92 -20.85 -1.32
CA GLU A 266 8.99 -21.60 -0.49
C GLU A 266 9.02 -21.04 0.93
N ALA A 267 7.88 -21.11 1.60
CA ALA A 267 7.74 -20.92 3.03
C ALA A 267 6.92 -22.07 3.59
N SER A 268 7.27 -22.56 4.76
CA SER A 268 6.54 -23.63 5.42
C SER A 268 6.27 -23.31 6.88
N MET A 269 5.20 -23.88 7.40
CA MET A 269 4.80 -23.82 8.79
C MET A 269 4.32 -25.21 9.20
N CYS A 270 4.64 -25.65 10.42
CA CYS A 270 4.06 -26.86 10.99
C CYS A 270 3.11 -26.57 12.14
N ILE A 271 2.11 -27.43 12.27
CA ILE A 271 1.17 -27.47 13.37
C ILE A 271 1.32 -28.84 14.02
N VAL A 272 1.63 -28.90 15.31
CA VAL A 272 1.68 -30.16 16.04
C VAL A 272 0.26 -30.53 16.48
N LEU A 273 -0.17 -31.74 16.15
CA LEU A 273 -1.42 -32.30 16.68
C LEU A 273 -1.12 -33.06 17.96
N LEU A 274 -1.59 -32.55 19.10
CA LEU A 274 -1.44 -33.22 20.39
C LEU A 274 -2.74 -33.93 20.76
N GLU A 275 -2.59 -35.17 21.26
CA GLU A 275 -3.71 -35.94 21.82
C GLU A 275 -4.12 -35.34 23.16
N THR A 276 -5.42 -35.07 23.32
CA THR A 276 -6.00 -34.86 24.65
C THR A 276 -6.83 -36.07 25.04
N LYS A 277 -6.54 -36.61 26.23
CA LYS A 277 -7.50 -37.48 26.89
C LYS A 277 -8.68 -36.60 27.29
N LEU A 278 -9.89 -36.94 26.83
CA LEU A 278 -11.10 -36.42 27.46
C LEU A 278 -10.95 -36.56 28.98
N PRO A 279 -11.30 -35.55 29.79
CA PRO A 279 -11.66 -35.83 31.16
C PRO A 279 -12.89 -36.76 31.08
N MET A 280 -12.65 -38.06 31.18
CA MET A 280 -13.64 -38.97 31.73
C MET A 280 -14.05 -38.33 33.06
N TYR A 281 -15.35 -38.13 33.29
CA TYR A 281 -15.98 -37.35 34.37
C TYR A 281 -16.39 -35.90 34.01
N LEU A 282 -17.54 -35.77 33.35
CA LEU A 282 -18.62 -34.96 33.91
C LEU A 282 -19.55 -35.90 34.69
N GLU A 283 -19.11 -36.39 35.86
CA GLU A 283 -20.10 -36.72 36.87
C GLU A 283 -20.59 -35.37 37.40
N LEU A 284 -21.85 -35.06 37.12
CA LEU A 284 -22.57 -33.98 37.79
C LEU A 284 -22.55 -34.27 39.29
N SER A 285 -21.55 -33.76 40.01
CA SER A 285 -21.59 -33.74 41.47
C SER A 285 -22.72 -32.76 41.85
N PRO A 286 -23.67 -33.14 42.72
CA PRO A 286 -24.69 -32.22 43.17
C PRO A 286 -24.04 -31.01 43.86
N LEU A 287 -24.51 -29.81 43.55
CA LEU A 287 -24.02 -28.55 44.11
C LEU A 287 -23.92 -28.63 45.64
N PRO A 288 -22.75 -28.31 46.26
CA PRO A 288 -22.70 -28.14 47.69
C PRO A 288 -23.46 -26.86 48.05
N GLN A 289 -24.60 -27.02 48.70
CA GLN A 289 -25.28 -25.92 49.36
C GLN A 289 -24.41 -25.44 50.53
N ASN A 290 -24.04 -24.16 50.47
CA ASN A 290 -23.38 -23.39 51.52
C ASN A 290 -21.98 -23.83 51.96
N SER A 291 -20.98 -23.09 51.49
CA SER A 291 -19.94 -22.58 52.40
C SER A 291 -19.22 -21.37 51.82
N LYS A 292 -19.10 -20.34 52.65
CA LYS A 292 -18.52 -19.01 52.41
C LYS A 292 -17.09 -19.07 51.85
N LEU A 293 -16.75 -18.09 51.01
CA LEU A 293 -15.39 -17.83 50.52
C LEU A 293 -14.38 -17.65 51.66
N PRO A 294 -13.24 -18.36 51.64
CA PRO A 294 -12.02 -17.89 52.30
C PRO A 294 -11.17 -17.09 51.31
N ARG A 295 -10.65 -15.96 51.79
CA ARG A 295 -9.56 -15.20 51.17
C ARG A 295 -8.29 -16.07 51.16
N LEU A 296 -7.67 -16.27 50.00
CA LEU A 296 -6.31 -16.82 49.94
C LEU A 296 -5.28 -15.69 49.93
N GLY A 297 -4.54 -15.62 51.03
CA GLY A 297 -3.23 -14.97 51.10
C GLY A 297 -2.16 -15.90 50.54
N PHE A 298 -1.14 -15.29 49.92
CA PHE A 298 0.05 -15.92 49.39
C PHE A 298 0.85 -16.66 50.48
N ARG A 299 1.28 -17.90 50.18
CA ARG A 299 2.54 -18.42 50.69
C ARG A 299 3.16 -19.46 49.76
N THR A 300 4.40 -19.19 49.40
CA THR A 300 5.34 -20.00 48.62
C THR A 300 5.94 -21.12 49.47
N THR A 301 6.04 -22.33 48.91
CA THR A 301 7.09 -23.32 49.24
C THR A 301 7.36 -24.18 48.01
N GLY A 302 8.63 -24.29 47.62
CA GLY A 302 9.07 -25.08 46.48
C GLY A 302 9.52 -26.50 46.83
N GLY A 303 9.82 -27.25 45.77
CA GLY A 303 10.66 -28.45 45.78
C GLY A 303 9.96 -29.71 45.26
N GLY A 304 10.54 -30.30 44.20
CA GLY A 304 10.31 -31.71 43.84
C GLY A 304 10.02 -31.92 42.35
N GLY A 305 11.04 -32.31 41.60
CA GLY A 305 11.00 -32.45 40.14
C GLY A 305 10.07 -33.53 39.61
N ASN A 306 9.44 -33.19 38.50
CA ASN A 306 9.22 -34.04 37.34
C ASN A 306 9.40 -33.09 36.15
N GLU A 307 10.34 -33.37 35.25
CA GLU A 307 10.48 -32.61 34.00
C GLU A 307 9.21 -32.81 33.18
N ALA A 308 8.24 -31.92 33.36
CA ALA A 308 7.16 -31.74 32.41
C ALA A 308 7.82 -31.29 31.10
N ILE A 309 7.69 -32.10 30.05
CA ILE A 309 8.03 -31.69 28.69
C ILE A 309 7.09 -30.52 28.37
N THR A 310 7.61 -29.30 28.53
CA THR A 310 6.87 -28.07 28.25
C THR A 310 6.60 -28.01 26.75
N THR A 311 5.39 -27.56 26.37
CA THR A 311 4.90 -27.43 25.00
C THR A 311 5.86 -26.66 24.08
N ASN A 312 6.60 -25.69 24.63
CA ASN A 312 7.60 -24.90 23.89
C ASN A 312 8.76 -25.76 23.36
N ASN A 313 9.08 -26.88 24.02
CA ASN A 313 10.29 -27.68 23.71
C ASN A 313 10.11 -28.66 22.53
N ILE A 314 8.86 -28.86 22.05
CA ILE A 314 8.52 -29.68 20.88
C ILE A 314 8.41 -28.79 19.63
N SER A 315 7.74 -27.64 19.74
CA SER A 315 7.63 -26.68 18.64
C SER A 315 9.01 -26.15 18.19
N ASP A 316 9.87 -25.74 19.13
CA ASP A 316 11.22 -25.22 18.83
C ASP A 316 12.19 -26.27 18.24
N ARG A 317 11.99 -27.57 18.54
CA ARG A 317 12.89 -28.63 18.06
C ARG A 317 12.58 -29.13 16.66
N TYR A 318 11.36 -28.93 16.18
CA TYR A 318 10.89 -29.56 14.94
C TYR A 318 10.33 -28.59 13.90
N CYS A 319 10.02 -27.33 14.26
CA CYS A 319 9.46 -26.34 13.34
C CYS A 319 10.46 -25.33 12.76
N HIS A 320 11.77 -25.65 12.72
CA HIS A 320 12.73 -24.75 12.08
C HIS A 320 12.44 -24.58 10.58
N PRO A 321 12.34 -23.33 10.09
CA PRO A 321 12.37 -23.08 8.67
C PRO A 321 13.74 -23.49 8.13
N SER A 322 13.76 -24.15 6.97
CA SER A 322 14.98 -24.27 6.19
C SER A 322 15.45 -22.87 5.81
N SER A 323 16.33 -22.28 6.61
CA SER A 323 17.07 -21.09 6.22
C SER A 323 17.98 -21.50 5.07
N GLY A 324 17.51 -21.26 3.85
CA GLY A 324 18.34 -21.34 2.66
C GLY A 324 19.60 -20.50 2.88
N GLY A 325 20.74 -21.17 2.97
CA GLY A 325 22.05 -20.56 3.14
C GLY A 325 22.34 -19.60 2.00
N GLY A 326 22.20 -18.30 2.26
CA GLY A 326 22.84 -17.26 1.49
C GLY A 326 24.27 -17.12 1.98
N GLY A 327 25.24 -17.60 1.19
CA GLY A 327 26.65 -17.28 1.39
C GLY A 327 26.85 -15.76 1.29
N GLY A 328 27.18 -15.14 2.41
CA GLY A 328 27.62 -13.75 2.51
C GLY A 328 29.00 -13.73 3.17
N GLY A 329 30.02 -13.44 2.38
CA GLY A 329 31.42 -13.40 2.81
C GLY A 329 31.65 -12.44 3.98
N GLY A 330 32.51 -12.88 4.90
CA GLY A 330 32.99 -12.06 6.00
C GLY A 330 33.80 -10.88 5.49
N LEU A 331 33.33 -9.67 5.79
CA LEU A 331 34.16 -8.49 5.86
C LEU A 331 34.78 -8.44 7.26
N LYS A 332 36.06 -8.82 7.34
CA LYS A 332 36.94 -8.47 8.46
C LYS A 332 37.19 -6.96 8.40
N MET A 333 36.84 -6.26 9.48
CA MET A 333 37.37 -4.93 9.76
C MET A 333 38.83 -5.06 10.21
N ASN A 334 39.72 -4.42 9.47
CA ASN A 334 40.95 -3.81 9.98
C ASN A 334 40.70 -2.30 10.07
#